data_AF-A0A2M7F0L9-F1
#
_entry.id   AF-A0A2M7F0L9-F1
#
_cell.length_a   1.000
_cell.length_b   1.000
_cell.length_c   1.000
_cell.angle_alpha   90.00
_cell.angle_beta   90.00
_cell.angle_gamma   90.00
#
_symmetry.space_group_name_H-M   'P 1'
#
loop_
_entity.id
_entity.type
_entity.pdbx_description
1 polymer ?
#
loop_
_entity_poly.entity_id
_entity_poly.type
_entity_poly.pdbx_seq_one_letter_code
_entity_poly.pdbx_strand_id
1 'polypeptide(L)'
;MSSVILKINEPAHQNHGLRKLLGTVNLSSLVDLLTESNLEANPRLSKTTNVTKDIEESLEKQGELFHFMSKGMLIASSDVEELERNRFRLTFDDPELEGILDGGHNALAVGRFIIRTVVNAVEGEEAAENAVKPIKNWSTFKEQWDVLLPMIKDNRDKIPESLMPVEVIFPADGPGGFEFFQDHIIAISAARNNNAQLTSATMANRKGYYEEIKENLDTALVDQVEWKSNDGGRIKAPDLVSLALIPLSKLDNFKASKRVAQSPAVLFSSKGQCVEIFNDLMAEDGVVKDVKGKIVEIVDPGVKSALALMKDMPRLFDLIYEKMPEAYNGAGGRFGKINEVKRPKTSVKFKTHYYRNPCEYKYGDGYMYPLVYGLTALMKVEEGEVKWITDPDAFVKENLERVMKTFNSMISGQNFDPAKVGKANGAYNVAVNELASAYKDVLLKSLGY
;
A
#
# COMPACT_ATOMS: atom_id res chain seq x y z
N MET A 1 10.76 -18.55 -12.61
CA MET A 1 12.00 -18.54 -13.39
C MET A 1 11.72 -17.98 -14.78
N SER A 2 12.14 -16.74 -15.01
CA SER A 2 12.21 -16.10 -16.34
C SER A 2 13.67 -15.74 -16.64
N SER A 3 13.99 -15.45 -17.90
CA SER A 3 15.34 -15.03 -18.27
C SER A 3 15.32 -14.04 -19.43
N VAL A 4 16.24 -13.08 -19.41
CA VAL A 4 16.41 -12.08 -20.48
C VAL A 4 17.87 -12.03 -20.93
N ILE A 5 18.10 -11.85 -22.23
CA ILE A 5 19.45 -11.62 -22.77
C ILE A 5 19.61 -10.14 -23.07
N LEU A 6 20.59 -9.50 -22.43
CA LEU A 6 20.95 -8.11 -22.68
C LEU A 6 22.31 -8.03 -23.33
N LYS A 7 22.42 -7.25 -24.41
CA LYS A 7 23.72 -6.86 -24.97
C LYS A 7 24.17 -5.58 -24.26
N ILE A 8 25.19 -5.69 -23.41
CA ILE A 8 25.71 -4.58 -22.62
C ILE A 8 26.98 -4.06 -23.28
N ASN A 9 26.95 -2.79 -23.68
CA ASN A 9 28.08 -2.08 -24.23
C ASN A 9 28.99 -1.64 -23.08
N GLU A 10 30.31 -1.79 -23.29
CA GLU A 10 31.37 -1.42 -22.34
C GLU A 10 31.15 -2.02 -20.93
N PRO A 11 30.99 -3.35 -20.81
CA PRO A 11 30.70 -3.98 -19.54
C PRO A 11 31.85 -3.80 -18.56
N ALA A 12 31.54 -3.36 -17.34
CA ALA A 12 32.47 -3.27 -16.22
C ALA A 12 31.96 -4.09 -15.03
N HIS A 13 32.85 -4.89 -14.43
CA HIS A 13 32.53 -5.78 -13.32
C HIS A 13 33.07 -5.24 -11.99
N GLN A 14 32.28 -5.39 -10.93
CA GLN A 14 32.69 -5.13 -9.55
C GLN A 14 32.32 -6.35 -8.70
N ASN A 15 33.20 -6.71 -7.75
CA ASN A 15 32.97 -7.81 -6.83
C ASN A 15 33.40 -7.42 -5.41
N HIS A 16 32.43 -7.17 -4.53
CA HIS A 16 32.64 -6.84 -3.10
C HIS A 16 31.47 -7.41 -2.28
N GLY A 17 31.43 -8.74 -2.12
CA GLY A 17 30.33 -9.46 -1.44
C GLY A 17 29.10 -9.69 -2.33
N LEU A 18 28.80 -8.73 -3.21
CA LEU A 18 27.92 -8.89 -4.37
C LEU A 18 28.71 -8.68 -5.65
N ARG A 19 28.25 -9.31 -6.73
CA ARG A 19 28.71 -9.00 -8.09
C ARG A 19 27.83 -7.92 -8.69
N LYS A 20 28.45 -7.02 -9.43
CA LYS A 20 27.77 -5.95 -10.14
C LYS A 20 28.34 -5.79 -11.54
N LEU A 21 27.46 -5.73 -12.52
CA LEU A 21 27.76 -5.47 -13.92
C LEU A 21 27.20 -4.10 -14.30
N LEU A 22 28.03 -3.26 -14.89
CA LEU A 22 27.72 -1.89 -15.29
C LEU A 22 27.92 -1.74 -16.80
N GLY A 23 27.10 -0.93 -17.46
CA GLY A 23 27.32 -0.55 -18.85
C GLY A 23 26.13 0.18 -19.42
N THR A 24 26.03 0.21 -20.74
CA THR A 24 24.86 0.77 -21.45
C THR A 24 24.23 -0.26 -22.36
N VAL A 25 22.91 -0.16 -22.58
CA VAL A 25 22.18 -1.02 -23.51
C VAL A 25 21.43 -0.18 -24.53
N ASN A 26 21.28 -0.68 -25.75
CA ASN A 26 20.40 -0.05 -26.74
C ASN A 26 18.94 -0.19 -26.30
N LEU A 27 18.11 0.83 -26.56
CA LEU A 27 16.68 0.78 -26.24
C LEU A 27 15.97 -0.43 -26.86
N SER A 28 16.39 -0.86 -28.06
CA SER A 28 15.84 -2.06 -28.71
C SER A 28 16.09 -3.35 -27.92
N SER A 29 17.16 -3.40 -27.12
CA SER A 29 17.46 -4.53 -26.21
C SER A 29 16.63 -4.48 -24.93
N LEU A 30 16.08 -3.31 -24.57
CA LEU A 30 15.17 -3.18 -23.43
C LEU A 30 13.78 -3.74 -23.70
N VAL A 31 13.40 -4.01 -24.96
CA VAL A 31 12.10 -4.61 -25.27
C VAL A 31 11.92 -5.93 -24.53
N ASP A 32 12.95 -6.77 -24.51
CA ASP A 32 12.90 -8.05 -23.78
C ASP A 32 12.88 -7.83 -22.27
N LEU A 33 13.65 -6.87 -21.75
CA LEU A 33 13.63 -6.54 -20.33
C LEU A 33 12.25 -6.03 -19.89
N LEU A 34 11.63 -5.11 -20.61
CA LEU A 34 10.30 -4.57 -20.27
C LEU A 34 9.17 -5.59 -20.44
N THR A 35 9.41 -6.61 -21.26
CA THR A 35 8.50 -7.75 -21.41
C THR A 35 8.58 -8.68 -20.21
N GLU A 36 9.80 -9.11 -19.85
CA GLU A 36 10.04 -10.17 -18.86
C GLU A 36 10.18 -9.64 -17.42
N SER A 37 10.61 -8.39 -17.23
CA SER A 37 10.76 -7.78 -15.90
C SER A 37 9.49 -7.05 -15.48
N ASN A 38 9.11 -7.26 -14.22
CA ASN A 38 8.09 -6.48 -13.54
C ASN A 38 8.76 -5.45 -12.61
N LEU A 39 7.94 -4.54 -12.06
CA LEU A 39 8.33 -3.62 -10.99
C LEU A 39 7.94 -4.17 -9.61
N GLU A 40 7.78 -5.49 -9.47
CA GLU A 40 7.33 -6.07 -8.19
C GLU A 40 8.39 -5.90 -7.10
N ALA A 41 9.66 -6.16 -7.42
CA ALA A 41 10.81 -5.85 -6.57
C ALA A 41 11.06 -4.35 -6.37
N ASN A 42 10.44 -3.48 -7.17
CA ASN A 42 10.51 -2.04 -6.98
C ASN A 42 9.57 -1.63 -5.82
N PRO A 43 10.06 -0.85 -4.84
CA PRO A 43 9.21 -0.35 -3.75
C PRO A 43 8.19 0.69 -4.24
N ARG A 44 8.27 1.15 -5.49
CA ARG A 44 7.36 2.12 -6.10
C ARG A 44 6.91 1.63 -7.47
N LEU A 45 5.63 1.77 -7.75
CA LEU A 45 5.16 1.73 -9.13
C LEU A 45 5.36 3.10 -9.76
N SER A 46 5.93 3.11 -10.96
CA SER A 46 6.13 4.32 -11.73
C SER A 46 4.81 4.85 -12.26
N LYS A 47 4.64 6.18 -12.24
CA LYS A 47 3.51 6.86 -12.88
C LYS A 47 3.98 7.98 -13.78
N THR A 48 3.15 8.36 -14.74
CA THR A 48 3.44 9.52 -15.59
C THR A 48 3.43 10.79 -14.75
N THR A 49 4.56 11.49 -14.73
CA THR A 49 4.77 12.76 -14.05
C THR A 49 5.53 13.72 -14.97
N ASN A 50 5.91 14.91 -14.50
CA ASN A 50 6.82 15.76 -15.26
C ASN A 50 8.15 15.06 -15.53
N VAL A 51 8.66 14.27 -14.57
CA VAL A 51 9.92 13.50 -14.74
C VAL A 51 9.85 12.55 -15.93
N THR A 52 8.75 11.79 -16.09
CA THR A 52 8.62 10.88 -17.25
C THR A 52 8.51 11.65 -18.56
N LYS A 53 7.85 12.81 -18.56
CA LYS A 53 7.78 13.67 -19.76
C LYS A 53 9.15 14.23 -20.12
N ASP A 54 9.92 14.69 -19.14
CA ASP A 54 11.27 15.22 -19.34
C ASP A 54 12.21 14.12 -19.90
N ILE A 55 12.05 12.88 -19.44
CA ILE A 55 12.77 11.71 -19.98
C ILE A 55 12.36 11.43 -21.44
N GLU A 56 11.05 11.39 -21.73
CA GLU A 56 10.53 11.20 -23.10
C GLU A 56 11.04 12.30 -24.05
N GLU A 57 11.04 13.55 -23.61
CA GLU A 57 11.55 14.70 -24.37
C GLU A 57 13.07 14.62 -24.58
N SER A 58 13.82 14.16 -23.57
CA SER A 58 15.27 13.95 -23.69
C SER A 58 15.60 12.85 -24.69
N LEU A 59 14.81 11.76 -24.71
CA LEU A 59 14.96 10.69 -25.69
C LEU A 59 14.68 11.16 -27.12
N GLU A 60 13.67 12.02 -27.29
CA GLU A 60 13.26 12.55 -28.59
C GLU A 60 14.24 13.58 -29.13
N LYS A 61 14.70 14.53 -28.29
CA LYS A 61 15.51 15.67 -28.72
C LYS A 61 17.02 15.44 -28.59
N GLN A 62 17.44 14.57 -27.68
CA GLN A 62 18.84 14.42 -27.26
C GLN A 62 19.23 12.94 -27.03
N GLY A 63 18.69 12.02 -27.83
CA GLY A 63 18.87 10.57 -27.68
C GLY A 63 20.34 10.12 -27.60
N GLU A 64 21.24 10.75 -28.34
CA GLU A 64 22.68 10.48 -28.33
C GLU A 64 23.36 10.81 -26.99
N LEU A 65 22.87 11.85 -26.29
CA LEU A 65 23.37 12.28 -24.98
C LEU A 65 22.60 11.67 -23.81
N PHE A 66 21.48 10.99 -24.08
CA PHE A 66 20.55 10.53 -23.05
C PHE A 66 21.22 9.69 -21.97
N HIS A 67 22.17 8.83 -22.34
CA HIS A 67 22.89 7.98 -21.40
C HIS A 67 23.76 8.76 -20.39
N PHE A 68 24.18 9.98 -20.71
CA PHE A 68 24.85 10.88 -19.76
C PHE A 68 23.87 11.65 -18.88
N MET A 69 22.64 11.85 -19.36
CA MET A 69 21.59 12.58 -18.64
C MET A 69 20.83 11.70 -17.65
N SER A 70 20.76 10.40 -17.91
CA SER A 70 19.99 9.44 -17.13
C SER A 70 20.82 8.74 -16.06
N LYS A 71 20.23 8.52 -14.88
CA LYS A 71 20.77 7.62 -13.84
C LYS A 71 20.66 6.13 -14.20
N GLY A 72 19.94 5.79 -15.28
CA GLY A 72 19.80 4.41 -15.74
C GLY A 72 18.77 3.57 -15.00
N MET A 73 18.94 2.27 -15.10
CA MET A 73 18.12 1.25 -14.42
C MET A 73 18.98 0.36 -13.55
N LEU A 74 18.53 0.08 -12.33
CA LEU A 74 19.14 -0.91 -11.45
C LEU A 74 18.32 -2.19 -11.49
N ILE A 75 18.97 -3.31 -11.78
CA ILE A 75 18.35 -4.61 -11.99
C ILE A 75 18.95 -5.59 -10.98
N ALA A 76 18.11 -6.37 -10.31
CA ALA A 76 18.50 -7.52 -9.50
C ALA A 76 18.26 -8.80 -10.30
N SER A 77 19.21 -9.72 -10.29
CA SER A 77 19.13 -11.00 -10.98
C SER A 77 19.68 -12.11 -10.09
N SER A 78 19.04 -13.28 -10.08
CA SER A 78 19.50 -14.43 -9.30
C SER A 78 20.78 -15.03 -9.86
N ASP A 79 20.99 -14.92 -11.17
CA ASP A 79 22.21 -15.34 -11.85
C ASP A 79 22.47 -14.52 -13.11
N VAL A 80 23.75 -14.35 -13.44
CA VAL A 80 24.18 -13.70 -14.68
C VAL A 80 25.20 -14.59 -15.38
N GLU A 81 24.80 -15.14 -16.52
CA GLU A 81 25.66 -15.91 -17.42
C GLU A 81 26.20 -14.98 -18.51
N GLU A 82 27.53 -14.87 -18.60
CA GLU A 82 28.20 -14.17 -19.70
C GLU A 82 28.20 -15.04 -20.95
N LEU A 83 27.72 -14.48 -22.05
CA LEU A 83 27.63 -15.08 -23.38
C LEU A 83 28.57 -14.34 -24.35
N GLU A 84 28.72 -14.87 -25.56
CA GLU A 84 29.52 -14.23 -26.58
C GLU A 84 29.02 -12.83 -26.99
N ARG A 85 29.97 -11.96 -27.32
CA ARG A 85 29.76 -10.60 -27.86
C ARG A 85 29.07 -9.65 -26.87
N ASN A 86 29.54 -9.67 -25.62
CA ASN A 86 29.03 -8.86 -24.51
C ASN A 86 27.52 -9.03 -24.30
N ARG A 87 27.03 -10.25 -24.50
CA ARG A 87 25.65 -10.61 -24.18
C ARG A 87 25.64 -11.27 -22.82
N PHE A 88 24.64 -10.95 -22.01
CA PHE A 88 24.52 -11.47 -20.66
C PHE A 88 23.10 -12.00 -20.50
N ARG A 89 22.96 -13.26 -20.09
CA ARG A 89 21.68 -13.84 -19.71
C ARG A 89 21.47 -13.57 -18.23
N LEU A 90 20.43 -12.81 -17.93
CA LEU A 90 19.96 -12.53 -16.58
C LEU A 90 18.83 -13.51 -16.28
N THR A 91 18.91 -14.18 -15.14
CA THR A 91 17.88 -15.10 -14.65
C THR A 91 17.15 -14.46 -13.47
N PHE A 92 15.82 -14.63 -13.44
CA PHE A 92 14.96 -14.17 -12.36
C PHE A 92 14.14 -15.33 -11.80
N ASP A 93 14.41 -15.69 -10.56
CA ASP A 93 13.74 -16.76 -9.83
C ASP A 93 12.62 -16.22 -8.94
N ASP A 94 12.81 -15.04 -8.34
CA ASP A 94 11.84 -14.41 -7.43
C ASP A 94 11.46 -12.98 -7.84
N PRO A 95 10.28 -12.76 -8.43
CA PRO A 95 9.84 -11.43 -8.85
C PRO A 95 9.64 -10.43 -7.71
N GLU A 96 9.49 -10.87 -6.46
CA GLU A 96 9.37 -9.96 -5.30
C GLU A 96 10.70 -9.34 -4.89
N LEU A 97 11.81 -9.98 -5.24
CA LEU A 97 13.18 -9.55 -4.90
C LEU A 97 13.98 -9.09 -6.12
N GLU A 98 13.65 -9.60 -7.30
CA GLU A 98 14.44 -9.50 -8.52
C GLU A 98 13.69 -8.75 -9.64
N GLY A 99 14.42 -8.30 -10.66
CA GLY A 99 13.90 -7.40 -11.69
C GLY A 99 14.34 -5.95 -11.47
N ILE A 100 13.54 -4.97 -11.90
CA ILE A 100 13.94 -3.55 -11.86
C ILE A 100 13.77 -2.98 -10.45
N LEU A 101 14.87 -2.82 -9.72
CA LEU A 101 14.91 -2.29 -8.35
C LEU A 101 14.77 -0.77 -8.27
N ASP A 102 15.31 -0.06 -9.26
CA ASP A 102 15.33 1.41 -9.36
C ASP A 102 15.36 1.82 -10.84
N GLY A 103 14.87 3.02 -11.13
CA GLY A 103 14.68 3.49 -12.51
C GLY A 103 13.29 3.18 -13.08
N GLY A 104 12.27 2.95 -12.25
CA GLY A 104 10.90 2.69 -12.73
C GLY A 104 10.35 3.80 -13.63
N HIS A 105 10.64 5.07 -13.35
CA HIS A 105 10.26 6.18 -14.24
C HIS A 105 11.00 6.12 -15.58
N ASN A 106 12.28 5.72 -15.59
CA ASN A 106 13.05 5.50 -16.81
C ASN A 106 12.44 4.35 -17.62
N ALA A 107 12.12 3.23 -16.97
CA ALA A 107 11.48 2.09 -17.61
C ALA A 107 10.14 2.47 -18.25
N LEU A 108 9.28 3.18 -17.51
CA LEU A 108 7.96 3.62 -18.00
C LEU A 108 8.08 4.62 -19.15
N ALA A 109 8.97 5.61 -19.04
CA ALA A 109 9.18 6.62 -20.07
C ALA A 109 9.76 6.01 -21.34
N VAL A 110 10.76 5.12 -21.23
CA VAL A 110 11.30 4.37 -22.37
C VAL A 110 10.24 3.48 -23.00
N GLY A 111 9.46 2.74 -22.21
CA GLY A 111 8.39 1.90 -22.73
C GLY A 111 7.34 2.70 -23.51
N ARG A 112 6.91 3.85 -22.97
CA ARG A 112 6.01 4.79 -23.66
C ARG A 112 6.64 5.35 -24.94
N PHE A 113 7.92 5.72 -24.90
CA PHE A 113 8.65 6.21 -26.06
C PHE A 113 8.74 5.15 -27.16
N ILE A 114 9.08 3.89 -26.82
CA ILE A 114 9.12 2.77 -27.77
C ILE A 114 7.74 2.56 -28.43
N ILE A 115 6.66 2.53 -27.63
CA ILE A 115 5.29 2.43 -28.16
C ILE A 115 5.02 3.56 -29.14
N ARG A 116 5.26 4.82 -28.73
CA ARG A 116 5.02 5.99 -29.58
C ARG A 116 5.79 5.90 -30.89
N THR A 117 7.09 5.59 -30.84
CA THR A 117 7.93 5.54 -32.03
C THR A 117 7.51 4.43 -32.99
N VAL A 118 7.28 3.22 -32.49
CA VAL A 118 6.89 2.08 -33.34
C VAL A 118 5.51 2.31 -33.96
N VAL A 119 4.51 2.69 -33.15
CA VAL A 119 3.15 2.90 -33.65
C VAL A 119 3.12 4.08 -34.64
N ASN A 120 3.89 5.15 -34.40
CA ASN A 120 3.97 6.26 -35.35
C ASN A 120 4.56 5.80 -36.70
N ALA A 121 5.58 4.94 -36.67
CA ALA A 121 6.20 4.42 -37.89
C ALA A 121 5.29 3.48 -38.70
N VAL A 122 4.35 2.78 -38.04
CA VAL A 122 3.48 1.77 -38.66
C VAL A 122 2.10 2.33 -39.01
N GLU A 123 1.49 3.10 -38.11
CA GLU A 123 0.08 3.53 -38.17
C GLU A 123 -0.10 5.06 -38.14
N GLY A 124 0.98 5.82 -37.93
CA GLY A 124 0.98 7.29 -37.93
C GLY A 124 0.78 7.93 -36.55
N GLU A 125 0.93 9.25 -36.53
CA GLU A 125 1.06 10.05 -35.30
C GLU A 125 -0.19 9.99 -34.41
N GLU A 126 -1.38 10.03 -35.02
CA GLU A 126 -2.65 9.97 -34.28
C GLU A 126 -2.81 8.63 -33.54
N ALA A 127 -2.47 7.52 -34.19
CA ALA A 127 -2.50 6.19 -33.57
C ALA A 127 -1.48 6.09 -32.43
N ALA A 128 -0.29 6.65 -32.61
CA ALA A 128 0.76 6.66 -31.59
C ALA A 128 0.34 7.41 -30.33
N GLU A 129 -0.25 8.60 -30.47
CA GLU A 129 -0.75 9.37 -29.33
C GLU A 129 -1.92 8.67 -28.64
N ASN A 130 -2.83 8.05 -29.40
CA ASN A 130 -3.92 7.27 -28.83
C ASN A 130 -3.43 6.04 -28.05
N ALA A 131 -2.34 5.40 -28.50
CA ALA A 131 -1.73 4.26 -27.81
C ALA A 131 -1.08 4.65 -26.46
N VAL A 132 -0.40 5.81 -26.38
CA VAL A 132 0.30 6.23 -25.15
C VAL A 132 -0.55 7.05 -24.19
N LYS A 133 -1.64 7.68 -24.66
CA LYS A 133 -2.55 8.47 -23.83
C LYS A 133 -3.15 7.71 -22.62
N PRO A 134 -3.58 6.44 -22.71
CA PRO A 134 -4.14 5.71 -21.57
C PRO A 134 -3.08 5.28 -20.54
N ILE A 135 -1.80 5.23 -20.92
CA ILE A 135 -0.72 4.75 -20.05
C ILE A 135 -0.41 5.79 -18.97
N LYS A 136 -0.96 5.65 -17.76
CA LYS A 136 -0.75 6.58 -16.63
C LYS A 136 0.21 6.05 -15.57
N ASN A 137 0.39 4.74 -15.52
CA ASN A 137 1.21 4.05 -14.54
C ASN A 137 1.74 2.75 -15.13
N TRP A 138 2.54 2.02 -14.35
CA TRP A 138 3.11 0.74 -14.79
C TRP A 138 2.05 -0.32 -15.13
N SER A 139 0.93 -0.37 -14.40
CA SER A 139 -0.15 -1.34 -14.69
C SER A 139 -0.76 -1.10 -16.07
N THR A 140 -1.24 0.11 -16.32
CA THR A 140 -1.80 0.52 -17.63
C THR A 140 -0.76 0.45 -18.75
N PHE A 141 0.53 0.61 -18.43
CA PHE A 141 1.62 0.35 -19.36
C PHE A 141 1.69 -1.12 -19.75
N LYS A 142 1.70 -2.06 -18.79
CA LYS A 142 1.79 -3.49 -19.09
C LYS A 142 0.59 -3.98 -19.90
N GLU A 143 -0.62 -3.55 -19.54
CA GLU A 143 -1.84 -3.84 -20.31
C GLU A 143 -1.70 -3.43 -21.79
N GLN A 144 -1.24 -2.20 -22.04
CA GLN A 144 -1.05 -1.69 -23.40
C GLN A 144 0.16 -2.31 -24.11
N TRP A 145 1.24 -2.56 -23.37
CA TRP A 145 2.48 -3.16 -23.87
C TRP A 145 2.23 -4.56 -24.38
N ASP A 146 1.51 -5.39 -23.64
CA ASP A 146 1.25 -6.78 -24.01
C ASP A 146 0.38 -6.87 -25.28
N VAL A 147 -0.56 -5.92 -25.46
CA VAL A 147 -1.35 -5.79 -26.69
C VAL A 147 -0.48 -5.40 -27.90
N LEU A 148 0.47 -4.48 -27.72
CA LEU A 148 1.32 -3.97 -28.80
C LEU A 148 2.63 -4.75 -29.00
N LEU A 149 2.94 -5.69 -28.11
CA LEU A 149 4.20 -6.43 -28.09
C LEU A 149 4.51 -7.14 -29.42
N PRO A 150 3.55 -7.80 -30.11
CA PRO A 150 3.83 -8.40 -31.42
C PRO A 150 4.32 -7.36 -32.43
N MET A 151 3.63 -6.22 -32.53
CA MET A 151 4.01 -5.12 -33.43
C MET A 151 5.39 -4.55 -33.07
N ILE A 152 5.67 -4.35 -31.77
CA ILE A 152 6.96 -3.85 -31.29
C ILE A 152 8.09 -4.84 -31.65
N LYS A 153 7.86 -6.15 -31.50
CA LYS A 153 8.84 -7.17 -31.87
C LYS A 153 9.11 -7.20 -33.36
N ASP A 154 8.08 -7.08 -34.20
CA ASP A 154 8.19 -7.10 -35.66
C ASP A 154 8.85 -5.84 -36.22
N ASN A 155 8.80 -4.72 -35.48
CA ASN A 155 9.30 -3.41 -35.91
C ASN A 155 10.40 -2.86 -34.98
N ARG A 156 11.21 -3.74 -34.38
CA ARG A 156 12.32 -3.32 -33.49
C ARG A 156 13.34 -2.42 -34.18
N ASP A 157 13.49 -2.53 -35.48
CA ASP A 157 14.37 -1.69 -36.31
C ASP A 157 13.92 -0.21 -36.33
N LYS A 158 12.67 0.09 -35.96
CA LYS A 158 12.16 1.47 -35.86
C LYS A 158 12.54 2.16 -34.56
N ILE A 159 13.02 1.42 -33.57
CA ILE A 159 13.46 1.99 -32.28
C ILE A 159 14.80 2.70 -32.50
N PRO A 160 14.93 3.99 -32.15
CA PRO A 160 16.14 4.75 -32.39
C PRO A 160 17.31 4.22 -31.57
N GLU A 161 18.51 4.44 -32.10
CA GLU A 161 19.75 4.07 -31.44
C GLU A 161 20.07 5.07 -30.33
N SER A 162 19.49 4.82 -29.16
CA SER A 162 19.77 5.53 -27.91
C SER A 162 20.22 4.54 -26.84
N LEU A 163 21.10 4.99 -25.96
CA LEU A 163 21.71 4.17 -24.92
C LEU A 163 21.04 4.43 -23.56
N MET A 164 20.73 3.36 -22.82
CA MET A 164 20.28 3.40 -21.43
C MET A 164 21.38 2.85 -20.53
N PRO A 165 21.85 3.60 -19.52
CA PRO A 165 22.73 3.05 -18.50
C PRO A 165 22.03 1.96 -17.69
N VAL A 166 22.70 0.86 -17.45
CA VAL A 166 22.20 -0.24 -16.62
C VAL A 166 23.22 -0.66 -15.59
N GLU A 167 22.70 -1.02 -14.43
CA GLU A 167 23.45 -1.64 -13.34
C GLU A 167 22.75 -2.96 -13.01
N VAL A 168 23.44 -4.10 -13.09
CA VAL A 168 22.89 -5.42 -12.72
C VAL A 168 23.62 -5.90 -11.47
N ILE A 169 22.88 -6.13 -10.39
CA ILE A 169 23.40 -6.72 -9.14
C ILE A 169 22.96 -8.17 -9.08
N PHE A 170 23.90 -9.05 -8.75
CA PHE A 170 23.70 -10.49 -8.68
C PHE A 170 24.61 -11.13 -7.62
N PRO A 171 24.29 -12.33 -7.13
CA PRO A 171 25.05 -13.04 -6.11
C PRO A 171 26.52 -13.20 -6.47
N ALA A 172 27.41 -13.15 -5.47
CA ALA A 172 28.80 -13.55 -5.64
C ALA A 172 28.94 -15.07 -5.82
N ASP A 173 30.02 -15.49 -6.48
CA ASP A 173 30.36 -16.90 -6.60
C ASP A 173 30.76 -17.48 -5.24
N GLY A 174 30.29 -18.70 -4.95
CA GLY A 174 30.66 -19.46 -3.77
C GLY A 174 29.56 -19.58 -2.69
N PRO A 175 29.84 -20.34 -1.62
CA PRO A 175 28.86 -20.61 -0.56
C PRO A 175 28.37 -19.32 0.11
N GLY A 176 27.06 -19.19 0.28
CA GLY A 176 26.43 -18.04 0.96
C GLY A 176 26.27 -16.78 0.11
N GLY A 177 26.78 -16.72 -1.13
CA GLY A 177 26.63 -15.54 -1.99
C GLY A 177 25.18 -15.19 -2.31
N PHE A 178 24.34 -16.21 -2.51
CA PHE A 178 22.90 -16.04 -2.77
C PHE A 178 22.12 -15.57 -1.53
N GLU A 179 22.43 -16.13 -0.36
CA GLU A 179 21.84 -15.72 0.92
C GLU A 179 22.20 -14.26 1.23
N PHE A 180 23.48 -13.89 1.05
CA PHE A 180 23.93 -12.51 1.19
C PHE A 180 23.19 -11.56 0.23
N PHE A 181 22.95 -11.98 -1.01
CA PHE A 181 22.14 -11.21 -1.96
C PHE A 181 20.71 -11.00 -1.45
N GLN A 182 20.01 -12.06 -1.03
CA GLN A 182 18.64 -11.96 -0.53
C GLN A 182 18.53 -11.03 0.69
N ASP A 183 19.50 -11.11 1.61
CA ASP A 183 19.50 -10.29 2.83
C ASP A 183 19.72 -8.79 2.61
N HIS A 184 20.34 -8.41 1.50
CA HIS A 184 20.77 -7.05 1.24
C HIS A 184 19.99 -6.35 0.13
N ILE A 185 19.35 -7.09 -0.79
CA ILE A 185 18.74 -6.50 -1.98
C ILE A 185 17.60 -5.52 -1.67
N ILE A 186 16.79 -5.82 -0.64
CA ILE A 186 15.73 -4.93 -0.16
C ILE A 186 16.30 -3.60 0.33
N ALA A 187 17.39 -3.65 1.11
CA ALA A 187 18.05 -2.46 1.64
C ALA A 187 18.70 -1.63 0.54
N ILE A 188 19.34 -2.28 -0.44
CA ILE A 188 19.94 -1.61 -1.60
C ILE A 188 18.86 -0.90 -2.42
N SER A 189 17.78 -1.60 -2.75
CA SER A 189 16.63 -1.03 -3.48
C SER A 189 16.03 0.17 -2.74
N ALA A 190 15.87 0.08 -1.42
CA ALA A 190 15.36 1.19 -0.61
C ALA A 190 16.28 2.41 -0.63
N ALA A 191 17.60 2.20 -0.50
CA ALA A 191 18.60 3.27 -0.51
C ALA A 191 18.70 3.99 -1.86
N ARG A 192 18.60 3.23 -2.97
CA ARG A 192 18.70 3.77 -4.34
C ARG A 192 17.49 4.61 -4.75
N ASN A 193 16.30 4.29 -4.24
CA ASN A 193 15.06 5.03 -4.51
C ASN A 193 14.93 6.38 -3.76
N ASN A 194 15.97 6.85 -3.05
CA ASN A 194 15.89 7.96 -2.09
C ASN A 194 15.97 9.38 -2.70
N ASN A 195 15.47 9.63 -3.91
CA ASN A 195 15.23 11.02 -4.38
C ASN A 195 14.08 11.70 -3.59
N ALA A 196 13.26 10.89 -2.88
CA ALA A 196 12.40 11.26 -1.76
C ALA A 196 12.33 10.03 -0.85
N GLN A 197 12.42 10.18 0.47
CA GLN A 197 12.45 9.05 1.42
C GLN A 197 11.27 8.09 1.22
N LEU A 198 11.51 6.78 1.20
CA LEU A 198 10.43 5.79 1.25
C LEU A 198 9.67 5.98 2.56
N THR A 199 8.34 5.98 2.51
CA THR A 199 7.54 6.09 3.73
C THR A 199 7.70 4.81 4.54
N SER A 200 7.62 4.92 5.87
CA SER A 200 7.65 3.76 6.76
C SER A 200 6.60 2.71 6.38
N ALA A 201 5.47 3.14 5.82
CA ALA A 201 4.40 2.25 5.38
C ALA A 201 4.80 1.38 4.18
N THR A 202 5.50 1.94 3.19
CA THR A 202 6.00 1.16 2.05
C THR A 202 7.07 0.17 2.49
N MET A 203 7.95 0.57 3.41
CA MET A 203 8.96 -0.33 3.98
C MET A 203 8.35 -1.47 4.79
N ALA A 204 7.33 -1.16 5.61
CA ALA A 204 6.62 -2.16 6.41
C ALA A 204 5.91 -3.20 5.53
N ASN A 205 5.21 -2.76 4.47
CA ASN A 205 4.58 -3.67 3.51
C ASN A 205 5.62 -4.61 2.88
N ARG A 206 6.78 -4.08 2.46
CA ARG A 206 7.84 -4.89 1.85
C ARG A 206 8.47 -5.92 2.80
N LYS A 207 8.44 -5.68 4.11
CA LYS A 207 8.89 -6.64 5.11
C LYS A 207 7.90 -7.77 5.39
N GLY A 208 6.70 -7.75 4.79
CA GLY A 208 5.64 -8.72 5.05
C GLY A 208 4.74 -8.36 6.25
N TYR A 209 4.89 -7.17 6.85
CA TYR A 209 4.13 -6.81 8.06
C TYR A 209 2.61 -6.68 7.80
N TYR A 210 2.20 -6.50 6.54
CA TYR A 210 0.80 -6.30 6.17
C TYR A 210 0.14 -7.55 5.60
N GLU A 211 0.83 -8.69 5.49
CA GLU A 211 0.25 -9.90 4.89
C GLU A 211 -0.99 -10.38 5.66
N GLU A 212 -0.92 -10.46 6.99
CA GLU A 212 -2.10 -10.83 7.79
C GLU A 212 -3.26 -9.83 7.67
N ILE A 213 -2.98 -8.53 7.43
CA ILE A 213 -4.04 -7.55 7.16
C ILE A 213 -4.69 -7.86 5.81
N LYS A 214 -3.91 -8.17 4.77
CA LYS A 214 -4.42 -8.49 3.42
C LYS A 214 -5.25 -9.77 3.44
N GLU A 215 -4.77 -10.82 4.09
CA GLU A 215 -5.42 -12.13 4.18
C GLU A 215 -6.76 -12.07 4.89
N ASN A 216 -6.87 -11.21 5.91
CA ASN A 216 -8.08 -11.05 6.70
C ASN A 216 -8.97 -9.89 6.22
N LEU A 217 -8.59 -9.15 5.19
CA LEU A 217 -9.43 -8.10 4.61
C LEU A 217 -10.48 -8.73 3.68
N ASP A 218 -11.67 -8.11 3.59
CA ASP A 218 -12.62 -8.48 2.54
C ASP A 218 -11.94 -8.37 1.16
N THR A 219 -11.93 -9.47 0.42
CA THR A 219 -11.42 -9.58 -0.96
C THR A 219 -11.91 -8.44 -1.87
N ALA A 220 -13.14 -7.94 -1.67
CA ALA A 220 -13.66 -6.81 -2.43
C ALA A 220 -12.86 -5.51 -2.23
N LEU A 221 -12.15 -5.36 -1.11
CA LEU A 221 -11.35 -4.19 -0.78
C LEU A 221 -9.87 -4.33 -1.13
N VAL A 222 -9.32 -5.55 -1.21
CA VAL A 222 -7.87 -5.81 -1.36
C VAL A 222 -7.27 -5.05 -2.54
N ASP A 223 -7.91 -5.15 -3.71
CA ASP A 223 -7.46 -4.47 -4.95
C ASP A 223 -7.74 -2.95 -4.95
N GLN A 224 -8.51 -2.46 -3.99
CA GLN A 224 -8.82 -1.04 -3.83
C GLN A 224 -7.83 -0.34 -2.89
N VAL A 225 -6.92 -1.07 -2.24
CA VAL A 225 -5.93 -0.53 -1.31
C VAL A 225 -4.63 -0.21 -2.04
N GLU A 226 -4.08 0.95 -1.74
CA GLU A 226 -2.73 1.34 -2.14
C GLU A 226 -1.71 0.75 -1.16
N TRP A 227 -1.23 -0.45 -1.50
CA TRP A 227 -0.19 -1.18 -0.77
C TRP A 227 1.22 -0.66 -1.13
N LYS A 228 1.40 -0.23 -2.38
CA LYS A 228 2.62 0.40 -2.87
C LYS A 228 2.31 1.82 -3.34
N SER A 229 3.21 2.76 -3.04
CA SER A 229 3.08 4.14 -3.50
C SER A 229 2.82 4.19 -5.02
N ASN A 230 1.71 4.82 -5.43
CA ASN A 230 1.22 4.99 -6.80
C ASN A 230 0.66 3.74 -7.50
N ASP A 231 0.28 2.68 -6.79
CA ASP A 231 -0.39 1.53 -7.43
C ASP A 231 -1.83 1.83 -7.94
N GLY A 232 -2.41 2.96 -7.53
CA GLY A 232 -3.73 3.41 -7.97
C GLY A 232 -4.86 3.11 -7.00
N GLY A 233 -4.59 2.40 -5.90
CA GLY A 233 -5.54 2.13 -4.83
C GLY A 233 -6.11 3.42 -4.22
N ARG A 234 -7.42 3.39 -3.93
CA ARG A 234 -8.13 4.53 -3.33
C ARG A 234 -8.08 4.54 -1.80
N ILE A 235 -7.96 3.37 -1.17
CA ILE A 235 -7.83 3.21 0.28
C ILE A 235 -6.33 3.24 0.58
N LYS A 236 -5.88 4.02 1.56
CA LYS A 236 -4.46 4.06 1.90
C LYS A 236 -4.16 2.96 2.92
N ALA A 237 -3.09 2.18 2.73
CA ALA A 237 -2.69 1.17 3.71
C ALA A 237 -2.57 1.70 5.15
N PRO A 238 -2.05 2.92 5.42
CA PRO A 238 -2.05 3.50 6.77
C PRO A 238 -3.43 3.67 7.43
N ASP A 239 -4.51 3.79 6.64
CA ASP A 239 -5.87 3.85 7.18
C ASP A 239 -6.27 2.47 7.74
N LEU A 240 -5.93 1.39 7.05
CA LEU A 240 -6.15 0.02 7.52
C LEU A 240 -5.26 -0.34 8.70
N VAL A 241 -3.99 0.09 8.70
CA VAL A 241 -3.09 -0.08 9.86
C VAL A 241 -3.68 0.58 11.11
N SER A 242 -4.25 1.77 10.95
CA SER A 242 -4.94 2.44 12.05
C SER A 242 -6.19 1.68 12.53
N LEU A 243 -6.91 0.96 11.66
CA LEU A 243 -8.01 0.10 12.10
C LEU A 243 -7.50 -1.17 12.79
N ALA A 244 -6.43 -1.77 12.28
CA ALA A 244 -5.81 -2.98 12.84
C ALA A 244 -5.29 -2.74 14.26
N LEU A 245 -4.80 -1.54 14.57
CA LEU A 245 -4.38 -1.18 15.92
C LEU A 245 -5.51 -1.20 16.97
N ILE A 246 -6.78 -1.17 16.56
CA ILE A 246 -7.93 -1.21 17.47
C ILE A 246 -8.03 -2.57 18.18
N PRO A 247 -8.18 -3.72 17.48
CA PRO A 247 -8.16 -5.02 18.15
C PRO A 247 -6.80 -5.33 18.78
N LEU A 248 -5.68 -4.92 18.16
CA LEU A 248 -4.34 -5.12 18.73
C LEU A 248 -4.15 -4.43 20.08
N SER A 249 -4.85 -3.31 20.33
CA SER A 249 -4.80 -2.62 21.62
C SER A 249 -5.31 -3.44 22.81
N LYS A 250 -6.01 -4.57 22.56
CA LYS A 250 -6.47 -5.52 23.59
C LYS A 250 -5.34 -6.38 24.15
N LEU A 251 -4.24 -6.54 23.42
CA LEU A 251 -3.10 -7.36 23.81
C LEU A 251 -2.21 -6.58 24.79
N ASP A 252 -2.39 -6.79 26.08
CA ASP A 252 -1.67 -6.06 27.14
C ASP A 252 -0.28 -6.65 27.47
N ASN A 253 0.16 -7.64 26.71
CA ASN A 253 1.53 -8.17 26.80
C ASN A 253 2.53 -7.34 25.98
N PHE A 254 2.07 -6.56 24.99
CA PHE A 254 2.95 -5.75 24.12
C PHE A 254 2.98 -4.27 24.51
N LYS A 255 4.17 -3.65 24.42
CA LYS A 255 4.35 -2.22 24.72
C LYS A 255 3.63 -1.34 23.70
N ALA A 256 3.72 -1.70 22.42
CA ALA A 256 3.06 -0.99 21.34
C ALA A 256 1.53 -0.98 21.50
N SER A 257 0.94 -2.13 21.86
CA SER A 257 -0.50 -2.25 22.12
C SER A 257 -0.95 -1.40 23.32
N LYS A 258 -0.20 -1.40 24.42
CA LYS A 258 -0.47 -0.52 25.58
C LYS A 258 -0.47 0.96 25.22
N ARG A 259 0.47 1.37 24.35
CA ARG A 259 0.56 2.76 23.90
C ARG A 259 -0.71 3.21 23.18
N VAL A 260 -1.30 2.36 22.35
CA VAL A 260 -2.60 2.64 21.72
C VAL A 260 -3.70 2.72 22.77
N ALA A 261 -3.76 1.74 23.68
CA ALA A 261 -4.79 1.70 24.72
C ALA A 261 -4.79 2.94 25.64
N GLN A 262 -3.61 3.48 25.93
CA GLN A 262 -3.42 4.68 26.77
C GLN A 262 -3.69 5.99 26.01
N SER A 263 -3.57 6.01 24.69
CA SER A 263 -3.68 7.22 23.87
C SER A 263 -4.36 6.94 22.52
N PRO A 264 -5.63 6.49 22.53
CA PRO A 264 -6.31 6.04 21.32
C PRO A 264 -6.60 7.17 20.32
N ALA A 265 -6.53 8.44 20.75
CA ALA A 265 -6.62 9.59 19.84
C ALA A 265 -5.55 9.59 18.71
N VAL A 266 -4.46 8.83 18.85
CA VAL A 266 -3.45 8.66 17.79
C VAL A 266 -4.04 8.05 16.51
N LEU A 267 -5.04 7.16 16.65
CA LEU A 267 -5.70 6.44 15.55
C LEU A 267 -6.34 7.42 14.56
N PHE A 268 -6.90 8.53 15.07
CA PHE A 268 -7.42 9.61 14.24
C PHE A 268 -6.34 10.63 13.86
N SER A 269 -5.54 11.06 14.83
CA SER A 269 -4.72 12.27 14.71
C SER A 269 -3.43 12.11 13.92
N SER A 270 -2.89 10.89 13.79
CA SER A 270 -1.63 10.66 13.06
C SER A 270 -1.51 9.25 12.46
N LYS A 271 -1.78 9.15 11.16
CA LYS A 271 -1.59 7.90 10.38
C LYS A 271 -0.12 7.45 10.33
N GLY A 272 0.81 8.40 10.27
CA GLY A 272 2.24 8.09 10.35
C GLY A 272 2.62 7.43 11.67
N GLN A 273 2.15 7.98 12.81
CA GLN A 273 2.43 7.36 14.11
C GLN A 273 1.76 6.00 14.28
N CYS A 274 0.59 5.75 13.66
CA CYS A 274 0.00 4.42 13.65
C CYS A 274 0.91 3.40 12.96
N VAL A 275 1.52 3.77 11.84
CA VAL A 275 2.49 2.91 11.14
C VAL A 275 3.72 2.65 12.02
N GLU A 276 4.25 3.66 12.71
CA GLU A 276 5.38 3.45 13.63
C GLU A 276 5.01 2.52 14.79
N ILE A 277 3.85 2.72 15.42
CA ILE A 277 3.39 1.84 16.52
C ILE A 277 3.21 0.40 16.04
N PHE A 278 2.69 0.21 14.83
CA PHE A 278 2.55 -1.11 14.24
C PHE A 278 3.91 -1.76 13.94
N ASN A 279 4.86 -0.99 13.43
CA ASN A 279 6.23 -1.47 13.21
C ASN A 279 6.94 -1.81 14.51
N ASP A 280 6.75 -1.00 15.56
CA ASP A 280 7.27 -1.25 16.90
C ASP A 280 6.73 -2.58 17.44
N LEU A 281 5.42 -2.85 17.26
CA LEU A 281 4.82 -4.13 17.63
C LEU A 281 5.47 -5.31 16.90
N MET A 282 5.63 -5.21 15.58
CA MET A 282 6.27 -6.28 14.78
C MET A 282 7.75 -6.49 15.14
N ALA A 283 8.39 -5.52 15.79
CA ALA A 283 9.76 -5.63 16.28
C ALA A 283 9.85 -6.17 17.72
N GLU A 284 8.74 -6.41 18.42
CA GLU A 284 8.75 -7.04 19.74
C GLU A 284 9.04 -8.56 19.63
N ASP A 285 9.76 -9.08 20.63
CA ASP A 285 10.20 -10.48 20.65
C ASP A 285 9.03 -11.46 20.53
N GLY A 286 9.13 -12.42 19.61
CA GLY A 286 8.12 -13.47 19.40
C GLY A 286 6.93 -13.08 18.53
N VAL A 287 6.83 -11.83 18.07
CA VAL A 287 5.71 -11.40 17.19
C VAL A 287 5.88 -11.93 15.77
N VAL A 288 7.10 -11.82 15.22
CA VAL A 288 7.42 -12.22 13.85
C VAL A 288 8.58 -13.21 13.80
N LYS A 289 8.67 -13.96 12.70
CA LYS A 289 9.80 -14.83 12.37
C LYS A 289 10.29 -14.55 10.95
N ASP A 290 11.61 -14.52 10.77
CA ASP A 290 12.21 -14.42 9.44
C ASP A 290 11.87 -15.64 8.57
N VAL A 291 11.46 -15.38 7.33
CA VAL A 291 11.16 -16.41 6.33
C VAL A 291 12.16 -16.35 5.18
N LYS A 292 12.35 -15.18 4.56
CA LYS A 292 13.21 -15.02 3.37
C LYS A 292 13.67 -13.57 3.18
N GLY A 293 14.98 -13.32 3.06
CA GLY A 293 15.50 -12.00 2.67
C GLY A 293 15.00 -10.82 3.51
N LYS A 294 14.84 -11.01 4.83
CA LYS A 294 14.22 -10.06 5.79
C LYS A 294 12.71 -9.81 5.62
N ILE A 295 12.03 -10.60 4.79
CA ILE A 295 10.58 -10.76 4.84
C ILE A 295 10.26 -11.65 6.04
N VAL A 296 9.32 -11.20 6.86
CA VAL A 296 8.90 -11.88 8.08
C VAL A 296 7.45 -12.34 7.97
N GLU A 297 7.12 -13.38 8.71
CA GLU A 297 5.76 -13.81 8.96
C GLU A 297 5.39 -13.48 10.40
N ILE A 298 4.17 -13.01 10.65
CA ILE A 298 3.64 -12.90 12.01
C ILE A 298 3.41 -14.32 12.53
N VAL A 299 3.84 -14.61 13.76
CA VAL A 299 3.73 -15.94 14.36
C VAL A 299 3.03 -15.93 15.73
N ASP A 300 2.90 -14.78 16.37
CA ASP A 300 2.20 -14.66 17.65
C ASP A 300 0.67 -14.89 17.48
N PRO A 301 0.07 -15.87 18.19
CA PRO A 301 -1.36 -16.17 18.06
C PRO A 301 -2.29 -15.02 18.46
N GLY A 302 -1.88 -14.21 19.45
CA GLY A 302 -2.65 -13.04 19.90
C GLY A 302 -2.68 -11.96 18.82
N VAL A 303 -1.54 -11.67 18.20
CA VAL A 303 -1.45 -10.73 17.07
C VAL A 303 -2.23 -11.25 15.86
N LYS A 304 -2.10 -12.53 15.50
CA LYS A 304 -2.88 -13.13 14.39
C LYS A 304 -4.38 -13.03 14.64
N SER A 305 -4.86 -13.46 15.80
CA SER A 305 -6.29 -13.41 16.14
C SER A 305 -6.85 -11.99 16.20
N ALA A 306 -6.06 -11.02 16.67
CA ALA A 306 -6.44 -9.60 16.62
C ALA A 306 -6.55 -9.08 15.18
N LEU A 307 -5.59 -9.41 14.32
CA LEU A 307 -5.60 -9.04 12.90
C LEU A 307 -6.72 -9.74 12.13
N ALA A 308 -7.13 -10.95 12.56
CA ALA A 308 -8.26 -11.66 11.98
C ALA A 308 -9.59 -10.91 12.11
N LEU A 309 -9.71 -9.96 13.03
CA LEU A 309 -10.89 -9.09 13.14
C LEU A 309 -10.94 -8.01 12.03
N MET A 310 -9.89 -7.85 11.23
CA MET A 310 -9.89 -6.95 10.06
C MET A 310 -10.96 -7.31 9.02
N LYS A 311 -11.47 -8.54 9.03
CA LYS A 311 -12.61 -8.96 8.21
C LYS A 311 -13.87 -8.14 8.51
N ASP A 312 -13.98 -7.63 9.74
CA ASP A 312 -15.13 -6.88 10.21
C ASP A 312 -14.86 -5.38 10.30
N MET A 313 -13.63 -4.96 10.63
CA MET A 313 -13.33 -3.57 11.01
C MET A 313 -13.72 -2.51 9.96
N PRO A 314 -13.39 -2.64 8.65
CA PRO A 314 -13.83 -1.68 7.63
C PRO A 314 -15.37 -1.59 7.51
N ARG A 315 -16.04 -2.74 7.67
CA ARG A 315 -17.51 -2.85 7.55
C ARG A 315 -18.19 -2.22 8.75
N LEU A 316 -17.65 -2.43 9.96
CA LEU A 316 -18.12 -1.79 11.19
C LEU A 316 -17.88 -0.28 11.20
N PHE A 317 -16.75 0.18 10.64
CA PHE A 317 -16.50 1.62 10.45
C PHE A 317 -17.61 2.27 9.61
N ASP A 318 -17.91 1.67 8.45
CA ASP A 318 -18.97 2.16 7.56
C ASP A 318 -20.37 2.01 8.18
N LEU A 319 -20.65 0.92 8.91
CA LEU A 319 -21.92 0.71 9.60
C LEU A 319 -22.19 1.81 10.64
N ILE A 320 -21.21 2.14 11.48
CA ILE A 320 -21.35 3.24 12.44
C ILE A 320 -21.54 4.56 11.67
N TYR A 321 -20.88 4.75 10.52
CA TYR A 321 -20.98 5.98 9.74
C TYR A 321 -22.40 6.15 9.18
N GLU A 322 -22.99 5.07 8.70
CA GLU A 322 -24.36 5.07 8.19
C GLU A 322 -25.39 5.30 9.30
N LYS A 323 -25.17 4.71 10.48
CA LYS A 323 -26.14 4.71 11.58
C LYS A 323 -26.04 5.91 12.51
N MET A 324 -24.89 6.58 12.58
CA MET A 324 -24.71 7.74 13.46
C MET A 324 -25.76 8.84 13.27
N PRO A 325 -26.16 9.27 12.05
CA PRO A 325 -27.14 10.34 11.90
C PRO A 325 -28.49 10.01 12.54
N GLU A 326 -28.98 8.79 12.35
CA GLU A 326 -30.23 8.30 12.94
C GLU A 326 -30.10 8.19 14.46
N ALA A 327 -29.03 7.55 14.94
CA ALA A 327 -28.74 7.38 16.36
C ALA A 327 -28.57 8.72 17.10
N TYR A 328 -27.91 9.70 16.49
CA TYR A 328 -27.74 11.05 17.04
C TYR A 328 -29.09 11.76 17.20
N ASN A 329 -29.99 11.61 16.23
CA ASN A 329 -31.33 12.19 16.29
C ASN A 329 -32.22 11.49 17.31
N GLY A 330 -32.19 10.15 17.36
CA GLY A 330 -32.91 9.36 18.38
C GLY A 330 -32.46 9.69 19.80
N ALA A 331 -31.18 10.02 19.97
CA ALA A 331 -30.60 10.54 21.23
C ALA A 331 -30.97 12.01 21.55
N GLY A 332 -31.99 12.59 20.89
CA GLY A 332 -32.48 13.95 21.13
C GLY A 332 -31.74 15.05 20.38
N GLY A 333 -30.79 14.69 19.51
CA GLY A 333 -30.03 15.62 18.69
C GLY A 333 -30.75 16.06 17.41
N ARG A 334 -30.14 17.00 16.68
CA ARG A 334 -30.53 17.38 15.31
C ARG A 334 -29.31 17.36 14.41
N PHE A 335 -28.92 16.17 13.93
CA PHE A 335 -27.67 15.93 13.21
C PHE A 335 -27.51 16.83 11.98
N GLY A 336 -28.57 16.98 11.19
CA GLY A 336 -28.56 17.83 10.00
C GLY A 336 -28.48 19.34 10.27
N LYS A 337 -28.52 19.79 11.53
CA LYS A 337 -28.30 21.20 11.92
C LYS A 337 -26.87 21.45 12.42
N ILE A 338 -26.02 20.43 12.47
CA ILE A 338 -24.61 20.61 12.82
C ILE A 338 -23.89 21.25 11.64
N ASN A 339 -23.18 22.37 11.88
CA ASN A 339 -22.50 23.13 10.84
C ASN A 339 -21.47 22.31 10.04
N GLU A 340 -20.77 21.39 10.71
CA GLU A 340 -19.76 20.52 10.10
C GLU A 340 -20.33 19.34 9.29
N VAL A 341 -21.67 19.18 9.29
CA VAL A 341 -22.36 18.13 8.54
C VAL A 341 -22.90 18.69 7.23
N LYS A 342 -22.60 18.03 6.12
CA LYS A 342 -23.05 18.42 4.77
C LYS A 342 -24.09 17.44 4.25
N ARG A 343 -25.07 17.97 3.49
CA ARG A 343 -26.03 17.19 2.70
C ARG A 343 -25.71 17.32 1.21
N PRO A 344 -26.02 16.29 0.38
CA PRO A 344 -25.83 16.38 -1.05
C PRO A 344 -26.70 17.50 -1.63
N LYS A 345 -26.12 18.31 -2.53
CA LYS A 345 -26.82 19.41 -3.22
C LYS A 345 -27.55 18.95 -4.49
N THR A 346 -27.29 17.72 -4.92
CA THR A 346 -27.83 17.09 -6.14
C THR A 346 -28.40 15.72 -5.80
N SER A 347 -28.96 15.02 -6.78
CA SER A 347 -29.41 13.63 -6.63
C SER A 347 -28.27 12.63 -6.35
N VAL A 348 -27.01 13.04 -6.50
CA VAL A 348 -25.84 12.19 -6.23
C VAL A 348 -25.59 12.13 -4.73
N LYS A 349 -25.81 10.95 -4.13
CA LYS A 349 -25.55 10.68 -2.71
C LYS A 349 -24.05 10.69 -2.40
N PHE A 350 -23.71 11.01 -1.15
CA PHE A 350 -22.37 10.74 -0.63
C PHE A 350 -22.14 9.24 -0.52
N LYS A 351 -20.92 8.83 -0.23
CA LYS A 351 -20.54 7.42 -0.13
C LYS A 351 -19.72 7.18 1.12
N THR A 352 -19.91 6.05 1.78
CA THR A 352 -19.04 5.60 2.88
C THR A 352 -17.60 5.39 2.42
N HIS A 353 -16.68 5.28 3.38
CA HIS A 353 -15.25 5.23 3.10
C HIS A 353 -14.85 3.90 2.45
N TYR A 354 -15.25 2.76 3.03
CA TYR A 354 -14.73 1.45 2.60
C TYR A 354 -15.60 0.77 1.55
N TYR A 355 -16.91 0.68 1.72
CA TYR A 355 -17.81 -0.05 0.81
C TYR A 355 -18.57 0.86 -0.15
N ARG A 356 -18.34 2.18 -0.08
CA ARG A 356 -18.95 3.19 -0.97
C ARG A 356 -20.48 3.18 -0.94
N ASN A 357 -21.08 2.72 0.16
CA ASN A 357 -22.51 2.67 0.36
C ASN A 357 -23.10 4.09 0.32
N PRO A 358 -24.27 4.30 -0.31
CA PRO A 358 -24.85 5.65 -0.42
C PRO A 358 -25.26 6.24 0.93
N CYS A 359 -24.83 7.48 1.20
CA CYS A 359 -25.13 8.22 2.43
C CYS A 359 -25.80 9.57 2.17
N GLU A 360 -26.64 9.99 3.10
CA GLU A 360 -27.32 11.30 3.07
C GLU A 360 -26.48 12.43 3.66
N TYR A 361 -25.45 12.10 4.44
CA TYR A 361 -24.60 13.05 5.13
C TYR A 361 -23.14 12.80 4.82
N LYS A 362 -22.37 13.88 4.75
CA LYS A 362 -20.91 13.87 4.80
C LYS A 362 -20.45 14.65 6.02
N TYR A 363 -19.63 14.03 6.84
CA TYR A 363 -19.06 14.61 8.06
C TYR A 363 -17.67 14.01 8.33
N GLY A 364 -16.92 14.62 9.23
CA GLY A 364 -15.52 14.25 9.49
C GLY A 364 -15.37 13.02 10.38
N ASP A 365 -14.35 12.21 10.08
CA ASP A 365 -14.09 10.92 10.75
C ASP A 365 -13.76 11.05 12.24
N GLY A 366 -13.46 12.24 12.74
CA GLY A 366 -13.17 12.42 14.17
C GLY A 366 -14.38 12.13 15.08
N TYR A 367 -15.61 12.13 14.56
CA TYR A 367 -16.76 11.56 15.27
C TYR A 367 -16.77 10.02 15.30
N MET A 368 -16.13 9.39 14.31
CA MET A 368 -16.13 7.94 14.08
C MET A 368 -15.11 7.22 14.94
N TYR A 369 -13.87 7.67 14.96
CA TYR A 369 -12.77 6.95 15.61
C TYR A 369 -13.03 6.62 17.08
N PRO A 370 -13.59 7.51 17.92
CA PRO A 370 -13.94 7.15 19.29
C PRO A 370 -14.94 5.99 19.38
N LEU A 371 -15.98 5.99 18.53
CA LEU A 371 -17.02 4.96 18.51
C LEU A 371 -16.50 3.62 17.99
N VAL A 372 -15.71 3.65 16.91
CA VAL A 372 -15.08 2.45 16.34
C VAL A 372 -14.07 1.85 17.32
N TYR A 373 -13.26 2.68 17.99
CA TYR A 373 -12.40 2.23 19.08
C TYR A 373 -13.21 1.69 20.27
N GLY A 374 -14.38 2.28 20.54
CA GLY A 374 -15.33 1.80 21.55
C GLY A 374 -15.72 0.33 21.40
N LEU A 375 -15.66 -0.22 20.17
CA LEU A 375 -15.91 -1.65 19.89
C LEU A 375 -14.95 -2.58 20.62
N THR A 376 -13.81 -2.10 21.12
CA THR A 376 -12.91 -2.87 22.01
C THR A 376 -13.58 -3.33 23.31
N ALA A 377 -14.70 -2.69 23.71
CA ALA A 377 -15.56 -3.15 24.79
C ALA A 377 -16.29 -4.47 24.48
N LEU A 378 -16.46 -4.79 23.19
CA LEU A 378 -17.07 -6.01 22.67
C LEU A 378 -16.02 -7.07 22.31
N MET A 379 -14.76 -6.85 22.67
CA MET A 379 -13.66 -7.77 22.44
C MET A 379 -13.11 -8.30 23.78
N LYS A 380 -12.80 -9.59 23.83
CA LYS A 380 -12.07 -10.20 24.95
C LYS A 380 -10.81 -10.90 24.46
N VAL A 381 -9.83 -10.98 25.34
CA VAL A 381 -8.68 -11.88 25.19
C VAL A 381 -9.02 -13.14 25.97
N GLU A 382 -9.02 -14.29 25.30
CA GLU A 382 -9.26 -15.61 25.90
C GLU A 382 -8.21 -16.56 25.36
N GLU A 383 -7.48 -17.24 26.26
CA GLU A 383 -6.37 -18.13 25.88
C GLU A 383 -5.29 -17.43 25.02
N GLY A 384 -5.11 -16.13 25.21
CA GLY A 384 -4.17 -15.31 24.44
C GLY A 384 -4.70 -14.79 23.11
N GLU A 385 -5.90 -15.19 22.70
CA GLU A 385 -6.50 -14.78 21.42
C GLU A 385 -7.61 -13.73 21.58
N VAL A 386 -7.68 -12.80 20.63
CA VAL A 386 -8.71 -11.75 20.61
C VAL A 386 -9.95 -12.22 19.86
N LYS A 387 -11.13 -12.13 20.49
CA LYS A 387 -12.41 -12.43 19.84
C LYS A 387 -13.53 -11.49 20.23
N TRP A 388 -14.52 -11.36 19.34
CA TRP A 388 -15.80 -10.73 19.64
C TRP A 388 -16.57 -11.52 20.71
N ILE A 389 -17.20 -10.82 21.64
CA ILE A 389 -18.04 -11.42 22.70
C ILE A 389 -19.54 -11.43 22.35
N THR A 390 -19.89 -10.81 21.23
CA THR A 390 -21.23 -10.69 20.66
C THR A 390 -21.11 -10.44 19.17
N ASP A 391 -22.20 -10.61 18.41
CA ASP A 391 -22.27 -10.11 17.04
C ASP A 391 -22.14 -8.57 17.04
N PRO A 392 -21.05 -8.00 16.48
CA PRO A 392 -20.82 -6.56 16.53
C PRO A 392 -21.79 -5.78 15.62
N ASP A 393 -22.31 -6.39 14.55
CA ASP A 393 -23.25 -5.73 13.63
C ASP A 393 -24.61 -5.54 14.26
N ALA A 394 -25.17 -6.63 14.79
CA ALA A 394 -26.44 -6.62 15.49
C ALA A 394 -26.36 -5.65 16.68
N PHE A 395 -25.27 -5.75 17.45
CA PHE A 395 -25.06 -4.90 18.61
C PHE A 395 -25.05 -3.40 18.25
N VAL A 396 -24.28 -2.99 17.23
CA VAL A 396 -24.23 -1.58 16.79
C VAL A 396 -25.60 -1.11 16.31
N LYS A 397 -26.31 -1.90 15.51
CA LYS A 397 -27.63 -1.54 14.99
C LYS A 397 -28.65 -1.31 16.10
N GLU A 398 -28.60 -2.10 17.16
CA GLU A 398 -29.56 -2.05 18.26
C GLU A 398 -29.20 -1.00 19.33
N ASN A 399 -27.91 -0.75 19.57
CA ASN A 399 -27.46 -0.02 20.76
C ASN A 399 -26.81 1.33 20.46
N LEU A 400 -26.53 1.68 19.20
CA LEU A 400 -25.83 2.94 18.89
C LEU A 400 -26.61 4.16 19.36
N GLU A 401 -27.94 4.20 19.26
CA GLU A 401 -28.76 5.31 19.77
C GLU A 401 -28.54 5.53 21.27
N ARG A 402 -28.49 4.45 22.06
CA ARG A 402 -28.21 4.53 23.49
C ARG A 402 -26.83 5.13 23.75
N VAL A 403 -25.80 4.63 23.06
CA VAL A 403 -24.43 5.15 23.18
C VAL A 403 -24.39 6.65 22.87
N MET A 404 -25.14 7.10 21.85
CA MET A 404 -25.20 8.50 21.45
C MET A 404 -25.84 9.41 22.51
N LYS A 405 -26.68 8.90 23.43
CA LYS A 405 -27.27 9.72 24.51
C LYS A 405 -26.21 10.41 25.35
N THR A 406 -25.14 9.70 25.69
CA THR A 406 -24.00 10.28 26.40
C THR A 406 -22.99 10.85 25.41
N PHE A 407 -22.65 10.13 24.33
CA PHE A 407 -21.59 10.56 23.41
C PHE A 407 -21.88 11.90 22.71
N ASN A 408 -23.15 12.28 22.55
CA ASN A 408 -23.55 13.60 22.03
C ASN A 408 -22.94 14.77 22.83
N SER A 409 -22.72 14.61 24.16
CA SER A 409 -22.09 15.66 24.97
C SER A 409 -20.62 15.88 24.61
N MET A 410 -19.94 14.84 24.11
CA MET A 410 -18.56 14.97 23.62
C MET A 410 -18.52 15.76 22.32
N ILE A 411 -19.51 15.57 21.45
CA ILE A 411 -19.65 16.32 20.20
C ILE A 411 -19.95 17.79 20.49
N SER A 412 -20.98 18.07 21.29
CA SER A 412 -21.38 19.45 21.61
C SER A 412 -20.33 20.18 22.44
N GLY A 413 -19.68 19.49 23.40
CA GLY A 413 -18.61 20.04 24.22
C GLY A 413 -17.35 20.45 23.44
N GLN A 414 -17.17 19.93 22.22
CA GLN A 414 -16.11 20.33 21.30
C GLN A 414 -16.60 21.29 20.21
N ASN A 415 -17.71 21.99 20.44
CA ASN A 415 -18.35 22.90 19.51
C ASN A 415 -18.71 22.25 18.17
N PHE A 416 -19.05 20.96 18.19
CA PHE A 416 -19.37 20.18 16.99
C PHE A 416 -18.24 20.19 15.94
N ASP A 417 -16.99 20.28 16.37
CA ASP A 417 -15.81 20.16 15.51
C ASP A 417 -15.32 18.70 15.52
N PRO A 418 -15.44 17.96 14.40
CA PRO A 418 -15.03 16.56 14.36
C PRO A 418 -13.55 16.39 14.64
N ALA A 419 -12.68 17.30 14.20
CA ALA A 419 -11.25 17.19 14.43
C ALA A 419 -10.90 17.33 15.92
N LYS A 420 -11.63 18.17 16.66
CA LYS A 420 -11.45 18.29 18.12
C LYS A 420 -11.99 17.07 18.86
N VAL A 421 -13.15 16.53 18.47
CA VAL A 421 -13.70 15.29 19.06
C VAL A 421 -12.73 14.13 18.87
N GLY A 422 -12.22 13.93 17.65
CA GLY A 422 -11.30 12.83 17.35
C GLY A 422 -9.94 12.93 18.04
N LYS A 423 -9.54 14.13 18.50
CA LYS A 423 -8.31 14.37 19.27
C LYS A 423 -8.53 14.32 20.79
N ALA A 424 -9.78 14.27 21.26
CA ALA A 424 -10.10 14.26 22.68
C ALA A 424 -10.11 12.83 23.23
N ASN A 425 -9.09 12.45 24.01
CA ASN A 425 -9.05 11.12 24.67
C ASN A 425 -10.31 10.82 25.49
N GLY A 426 -10.94 11.84 26.10
CA GLY A 426 -12.20 11.67 26.81
C GLY A 426 -13.33 11.10 25.95
N ALA A 427 -13.37 11.40 24.64
CA ALA A 427 -14.38 10.87 23.74
C ALA A 427 -14.26 9.34 23.59
N TYR A 428 -13.02 8.83 23.50
CA TYR A 428 -12.74 7.39 23.40
C TYR A 428 -13.14 6.67 24.69
N ASN A 429 -12.82 7.23 25.85
CA ASN A 429 -13.21 6.66 27.14
C ASN A 429 -14.74 6.61 27.31
N VAL A 430 -15.45 7.68 26.94
CA VAL A 430 -16.92 7.70 26.96
C VAL A 430 -17.48 6.64 26.03
N ALA A 431 -16.98 6.54 24.79
CA ALA A 431 -17.43 5.52 23.85
C ALA A 431 -17.23 4.09 24.40
N VAL A 432 -16.03 3.75 24.87
CA VAL A 432 -15.75 2.42 25.46
C VAL A 432 -16.69 2.13 26.63
N ASN A 433 -16.86 3.08 27.55
CA ASN A 433 -17.72 2.89 28.72
C ASN A 433 -19.20 2.69 28.34
N GLU A 434 -19.70 3.47 27.38
CA GLU A 434 -21.09 3.38 26.95
C GLU A 434 -21.38 2.10 26.16
N LEU A 435 -20.45 1.65 25.31
CA LEU A 435 -20.59 0.35 24.64
C LEU A 435 -20.52 -0.81 25.64
N ALA A 436 -19.61 -0.76 26.62
CA ALA A 436 -19.52 -1.77 27.67
C ALA A 436 -20.80 -1.81 28.54
N SER A 437 -21.34 -0.63 28.90
CA SER A 437 -22.59 -0.48 29.63
C SER A 437 -23.77 -1.05 28.85
N ALA A 438 -23.88 -0.72 27.56
CA ALA A 438 -24.91 -1.27 26.69
C ALA A 438 -24.82 -2.80 26.57
N TYR A 439 -23.62 -3.36 26.46
CA TYR A 439 -23.42 -4.81 26.42
C TYR A 439 -23.81 -5.49 27.72
N LYS A 440 -23.47 -4.90 28.87
CA LYS A 440 -23.90 -5.41 30.17
C LYS A 440 -25.42 -5.51 30.27
N ASP A 441 -26.14 -4.51 29.77
CA ASP A 441 -27.61 -4.52 29.78
C ASP A 441 -28.21 -5.56 28.82
N VAL A 442 -27.57 -5.80 27.68
CA VAL A 442 -27.95 -6.91 26.78
C VAL A 442 -27.80 -8.26 27.49
N LEU A 443 -26.69 -8.45 28.22
CA LEU A 443 -26.47 -9.66 29.01
C LEU A 443 -27.47 -9.81 30.15
N LEU A 444 -27.81 -8.72 30.86
CA LEU A 444 -28.80 -8.78 31.94
C LEU A 444 -30.18 -9.18 31.40
N LYS A 445 -30.60 -8.58 30.27
CA LYS A 445 -31.86 -8.93 29.61
C LYS A 445 -31.90 -10.37 29.14
N SER A 446 -30.80 -10.90 28.58
CA SER A 446 -30.74 -12.29 28.13
C SER A 446 -30.79 -13.28 29.29
N LEU A 447 -30.39 -12.85 30.49
CA LEU A 447 -30.48 -13.59 31.75
C LEU A 447 -31.81 -13.37 32.51
N GLY A 448 -32.74 -12.56 31.96
CA GLY A 448 -34.06 -12.32 32.55
C GLY A 448 -34.09 -11.26 33.65
N TYR A 449 -33.09 -10.38 33.73
CA TYR A 449 -33.00 -9.26 34.67
C TYR A 449 -33.37 -7.92 34.05
#